data_AF-A0A0X1KMX9-F1
#
_entry.id   AF-A0A0X1KMX9-F1
#
_cell.length_a   1.000
_cell.length_b   1.000
_cell.length_c   1.000
_cell.angle_alpha   90.00
_cell.angle_beta   90.00
_cell.angle_gamma   90.00
#
_symmetry.space_group_name_H-M   'P 1'
#
loop_
_entity.id
_entity.type
_entity.pdbx_description
1 polymer ?
#
loop_
_entity_poly.entity_id
_entity_poly.type
_entity_poly.pdbx_seq_one_letter_code
_entity_poly.pdbx_strand_id
1 'polypeptide(L)'
;MAGMRVDLLEKKLRELRAKGVKVKFIYTIPTGQNPMGVTMIKERRKHLLELASEYDLLIIEDAAYNFMRYEGEATPLKAMDEEGRVIVAGTLSKVLGTGFRVG
;
A
#
# COMPACT_ATOMS: atom_id res chain seq x y z
N MET A 1 -3.96 -10.90 12.03
CA MET A 1 -3.79 -9.42 12.05
C MET A 1 -2.58 -9.03 11.20
N ALA A 2 -2.74 -8.84 9.88
CA ALA A 2 -1.61 -8.72 8.94
C ALA A 2 -1.84 -7.64 7.85
N GLY A 3 -2.45 -6.51 8.22
CA GLY A 3 -2.83 -5.46 7.27
C GLY A 3 -4.05 -5.80 6.42
N MET A 4 -4.15 -5.16 5.23
CA MET A 4 -5.27 -5.30 4.29
C MET A 4 -5.57 -6.77 3.95
N ARG A 5 -6.87 -7.12 3.86
CA ARG A 5 -7.33 -8.44 3.41
C ARG A 5 -7.40 -8.46 1.88
N VAL A 6 -6.31 -8.88 1.25
CA VAL A 6 -6.19 -8.96 -0.21
C VAL A 6 -7.17 -9.95 -0.86
N ASP A 7 -7.56 -11.00 -0.14
CA ASP A 7 -8.61 -11.94 -0.56
C ASP A 7 -10.00 -11.28 -0.65
N LEU A 8 -10.31 -10.38 0.29
CA LEU A 8 -11.55 -9.60 0.23
C LEU A 8 -11.47 -8.49 -0.82
N LEU A 9 -10.29 -7.91 -1.02
CA LEU A 9 -10.03 -6.94 -2.08
C LEU A 9 -10.28 -7.57 -3.45
N GLU A 10 -9.69 -8.73 -3.73
CA GLU A 10 -9.87 -9.47 -4.98
C GLU A 10 -11.35 -9.74 -5.25
N LYS A 11 -12.09 -10.27 -4.26
CA LYS A 11 -13.54 -10.47 -4.37
C LYS A 11 -14.25 -9.17 -4.75
N LYS A 12 -13.88 -8.05 -4.12
CA LYS A 12 -14.49 -6.75 -4.40
C LYS A 12 -14.14 -6.22 -5.79
N LEU A 13 -12.89 -6.38 -6.23
CA LEU A 13 -12.45 -5.98 -7.57
C LEU A 13 -13.20 -6.76 -8.65
N ARG A 14 -13.38 -8.09 -8.45
CA ARG A 14 -14.19 -8.93 -9.34
C ARG A 14 -15.65 -8.47 -9.42
N GLU A 15 -16.27 -8.19 -8.28
CA GLU A 15 -17.65 -7.66 -8.22
C GLU A 15 -17.79 -6.32 -8.95
N LEU A 16 -16.82 -5.42 -8.81
CA LEU A 16 -16.85 -4.10 -9.47
C LEU A 16 -16.61 -4.22 -10.99
N ARG A 17 -15.66 -5.06 -11.41
CA ARG A 17 -15.41 -5.36 -12.83
C ARG A 17 -16.65 -5.93 -13.50
N ALA A 18 -17.36 -6.87 -12.86
CA ALA A 18 -18.60 -7.44 -13.38
C ALA A 18 -19.72 -6.39 -13.57
N LYS A 19 -19.67 -5.29 -12.81
CA LYS A 19 -20.59 -4.14 -12.94
C LYS A 19 -20.10 -3.06 -13.91
N GLY A 20 -19.00 -3.30 -14.63
CA GLY A 20 -18.39 -2.33 -15.53
C GLY A 20 -17.68 -1.16 -14.83
N VAL A 21 -17.44 -1.26 -13.51
CA VAL A 21 -16.76 -0.22 -12.73
C VAL A 21 -15.25 -0.43 -12.81
N LYS A 22 -14.53 0.50 -13.44
CA LYS A 22 -13.06 0.51 -13.44
C LYS A 22 -12.52 1.21 -12.19
N VAL A 23 -11.88 0.44 -11.31
CA VAL A 23 -11.12 0.98 -10.17
C VAL A 23 -9.81 1.57 -10.69
N LYS A 24 -9.49 2.81 -10.29
CA LYS A 24 -8.29 3.50 -10.79
C LYS A 24 -7.04 3.23 -9.96
N PHE A 25 -7.19 3.16 -8.64
CA PHE A 25 -6.09 2.93 -7.73
C PHE A 25 -6.55 2.35 -6.39
N ILE A 26 -5.59 1.79 -5.65
CA ILE A 26 -5.73 1.41 -4.25
C ILE A 26 -4.82 2.31 -3.41
N TYR A 27 -5.39 2.93 -2.38
CA TYR A 27 -4.61 3.62 -1.35
C TYR A 27 -4.35 2.67 -0.17
N THR A 28 -3.11 2.61 0.31
CA THR A 28 -2.77 1.80 1.48
C THR A 28 -1.59 2.39 2.25
N ILE A 29 -1.63 2.22 3.58
CA ILE A 29 -0.49 2.42 4.48
C ILE A 29 -0.01 1.01 4.86
N PRO A 30 0.93 0.39 4.12
CA PRO A 30 1.23 -1.02 4.29
C PRO A 30 2.12 -1.29 5.51
N THR A 31 2.80 -0.27 6.03
CA THR A 31 3.69 -0.33 7.20
C THR A 31 3.17 0.60 8.29
N GLY A 32 2.95 0.08 9.51
CA GLY A 32 2.46 0.88 10.63
C GLY A 32 1.11 1.56 10.35
N GLN A 33 0.16 0.81 9.79
CA GLN A 33 -1.11 1.33 9.27
C GLN A 33 -1.84 2.20 10.29
N ASN A 34 -2.28 3.40 9.90
CA ASN A 34 -3.12 4.24 10.76
C ASN A 34 -4.61 3.89 10.52
N PRO A 35 -5.41 3.53 11.56
CA PRO A 35 -5.12 3.65 12.99
C PRO A 35 -4.66 2.37 13.69
N MET A 36 -4.63 1.22 13.02
CA MET A 36 -4.50 -0.07 13.72
C MET A 36 -3.05 -0.46 14.09
N GLY A 37 -2.04 0.28 13.64
CA GLY A 37 -0.62 0.00 13.81
C GLY A 37 -0.10 -1.23 13.07
N VAL A 38 -0.96 -1.96 12.35
CA VAL A 38 -0.59 -3.24 11.73
C VAL A 38 0.30 -3.05 10.51
N THR A 39 1.21 -4.00 10.29
CA THR A 39 2.05 -4.05 9.08
C THR A 39 1.63 -5.22 8.21
N MET A 40 1.53 -4.96 6.90
CA MET A 40 1.19 -5.96 5.89
C MET A 40 2.36 -6.92 5.67
N ILE A 41 2.08 -8.22 5.75
CA ILE A 41 3.08 -9.29 5.49
C ILE A 41 3.45 -9.34 4.01
N LYS A 42 4.62 -9.93 3.72
CA LYS A 42 5.21 -9.98 2.37
C LYS A 42 4.29 -10.65 1.35
N GLU A 43 3.61 -11.71 1.73
CA GLU A 43 2.70 -12.49 0.87
C GLU A 43 1.52 -11.63 0.41
N ARG A 44 0.98 -10.80 1.31
CA ARG A 44 -0.12 -9.88 0.96
C ARG A 44 0.35 -8.72 0.10
N ARG A 45 1.59 -8.24 0.30
CA ARG A 45 2.20 -7.21 -0.55
C ARG A 45 2.37 -7.72 -1.99
N LYS A 46 2.87 -8.95 -2.14
CA LYS A 46 2.97 -9.62 -3.45
C LYS A 46 1.60 -9.76 -4.11
N HIS A 47 0.63 -10.31 -3.39
CA HIS A 47 -0.71 -10.49 -3.95
C HIS A 47 -1.39 -9.16 -4.30
N LEU A 48 -1.15 -8.08 -3.53
CA LEU A 48 -1.64 -6.75 -3.91
C LEU A 48 -1.03 -6.24 -5.22
N LEU A 49 0.26 -6.49 -5.46
CA LEU A 49 0.93 -6.13 -6.73
C LEU A 49 0.40 -6.97 -7.90
N GLU A 50 0.18 -8.27 -7.70
CA GLU A 50 -0.44 -9.16 -8.69
C GLU A 50 -1.83 -8.67 -9.08
N LEU A 51 -2.67 -8.32 -8.10
CA LEU A 51 -3.98 -7.71 -8.35
C LEU A 51 -3.87 -6.36 -9.05
N ALA A 52 -2.85 -5.55 -8.74
CA ALA A 52 -2.64 -4.28 -9.42
C ALA A 52 -2.31 -4.46 -10.91
N SER A 53 -1.53 -5.50 -11.23
CA SER A 53 -1.25 -5.93 -12.60
C SER A 53 -2.50 -6.45 -13.31
N GLU A 54 -3.18 -7.44 -12.72
CA GLU A 54 -4.38 -8.08 -13.31
C GLU A 54 -5.54 -7.09 -13.54
N TYR A 55 -5.71 -6.13 -12.62
CA TYR A 55 -6.80 -5.16 -12.68
C TYR A 55 -6.45 -3.83 -13.33
N ASP A 56 -5.24 -3.69 -13.86
CA ASP A 56 -4.76 -2.45 -14.48
C ASP A 56 -5.03 -1.22 -13.58
N LEU A 57 -4.55 -1.29 -12.34
CA LEU A 57 -4.71 -0.22 -11.35
C LEU A 57 -3.36 0.21 -10.77
N LEU A 58 -3.33 1.43 -10.24
CA LEU A 58 -2.18 1.97 -9.52
C LEU A 58 -2.28 1.67 -8.02
N ILE A 59 -1.15 1.68 -7.32
CA ILE A 59 -1.13 1.64 -5.86
C ILE A 59 -0.51 2.94 -5.35
N ILE A 60 -1.23 3.62 -4.46
CA ILE A 60 -0.68 4.72 -3.65
C ILE A 60 -0.22 4.12 -2.33
N GLU A 61 1.09 3.95 -2.19
CA GLU A 61 1.75 3.54 -0.95
C GLU A 61 2.04 4.78 -0.10
N ASP A 62 1.26 4.96 0.96
CA ASP A 62 1.55 5.98 1.97
C ASP A 62 2.62 5.47 2.92
N ALA A 63 3.80 6.10 2.83
CA ALA A 63 5.02 5.71 3.50
C ALA A 63 5.30 6.55 4.76
N ALA A 64 4.31 7.27 5.29
CA ALA A 64 4.49 8.20 6.42
C ALA A 64 5.15 7.57 7.66
N TYR A 65 4.99 6.26 7.85
CA TYR A 65 5.52 5.53 9.00
C TYR A 65 6.70 4.60 8.69
N ASN A 66 7.18 4.54 7.44
CA ASN A 66 8.24 3.60 7.04
C ASN A 66 9.54 3.77 7.85
N PHE A 67 9.89 5.01 8.22
CA PHE A 67 11.10 5.31 9.00
C PHE A 67 10.98 5.06 10.51
N MET A 68 9.77 4.78 11.02
CA MET A 68 9.55 4.54 12.46
C MET A 68 9.63 3.06 12.84
N ARG A 69 10.05 2.19 11.92
CA ARG A 69 10.24 0.77 12.20
C ARG A 69 11.65 0.51 12.71
N TYR A 70 11.74 0.12 13.98
CA TYR A 70 13.03 -0.18 14.65
C TYR A 70 13.47 -1.63 14.49
N GLU A 71 12.53 -2.57 14.38
CA GLU A 71 12.80 -4.02 14.31
C GLU A 71 11.96 -4.72 13.24
N GLY A 72 12.56 -5.76 12.65
CA GLY A 72 11.99 -6.59 11.60
C GLY A 72 11.93 -5.89 10.23
N GLU A 73 11.99 -6.68 9.16
CA GLU A 73 11.92 -6.15 7.80
C GLU A 73 10.46 -6.00 7.31
N ALA A 74 10.17 -4.90 6.61
CA ALA A 74 9.08 -4.84 5.64
C ALA A 74 9.59 -4.12 4.42
N THR A 75 9.81 -4.88 3.35
CA THR A 75 10.10 -4.32 2.04
C THR A 75 8.92 -3.45 1.59
N PRO A 76 9.14 -2.16 1.28
CA PRO A 76 8.12 -1.30 0.70
C PRO A 76 7.52 -1.90 -0.58
N LEU A 77 6.26 -1.60 -0.88
CA LEU A 77 5.64 -2.04 -2.13
C LEU A 77 6.42 -1.51 -3.32
N LYS A 78 6.90 -0.26 -3.25
CA LYS A 78 7.68 0.34 -4.34
C LYS A 78 8.98 -0.41 -4.65
N ALA A 79 9.61 -1.01 -3.64
CA ALA A 79 10.82 -1.79 -3.83
C ALA A 79 10.56 -3.18 -4.44
N MET A 80 9.30 -3.62 -4.48
CA MET A 80 8.86 -4.89 -5.08
C MET A 80 8.16 -4.69 -6.43
N ASP A 81 7.97 -3.45 -6.87
CA ASP A 81 7.21 -3.07 -8.05
C ASP A 81 8.09 -3.11 -9.31
N GLU A 82 7.86 -4.12 -10.16
CA GLU A 82 8.58 -4.31 -11.42
C GLU A 82 7.87 -3.65 -12.62
N GLU A 83 6.59 -3.25 -12.47
CA GLU A 83 5.75 -2.72 -13.55
C GLU A 83 5.54 -1.19 -13.46
N GLY A 84 6.11 -0.54 -12.46
CA GLY A 84 6.00 0.91 -12.26
C GLY A 84 4.60 1.35 -11.79
N ARG A 85 3.83 0.48 -11.14
CA ARG A 85 2.44 0.75 -10.70
C ARG A 85 2.33 1.44 -9.35
N VAL A 86 3.40 1.42 -8.55
CA VAL A 86 3.41 1.98 -7.20
C VAL A 86 3.88 3.44 -7.24
N ILE A 87 3.04 4.31 -6.70
CA ILE A 87 3.33 5.71 -6.39
C ILE A 87 3.50 5.81 -4.87
N VAL A 88 4.63 6.37 -4.42
CA VAL A 88 4.90 6.53 -2.99
C VAL A 88 4.53 7.95 -2.56
N ALA A 89 3.73 8.07 -1.51
CA ALA A 89 3.48 9.32 -0.81
C ALA A 89 4.37 9.38 0.44
N GLY A 90 5.44 10.18 0.36
CA GLY A 90 6.39 10.41 1.45
C GLY A 90 6.05 11.63 2.30
N THR A 91 6.70 11.74 3.47
CA THR A 91 6.67 12.98 4.27
C THR A 91 7.84 13.05 5.23
N LEU A 92 8.32 14.27 5.50
CA LEU A 92 9.28 14.55 6.58
C LEU A 92 8.60 14.81 7.94
N SER A 93 7.26 14.88 7.96
CA SER A 93 6.47 15.26 9.14
C SER A 93 6.66 14.35 10.36
N LYS A 94 7.01 13.08 10.12
CA LYS A 94 7.14 12.05 11.17
C LYS A 94 8.59 11.70 11.49
N VAL A 95 9.53 12.36 10.83
CA VAL A 95 10.98 12.11 11.00
C VAL A 95 11.68 13.37 11.48
N LEU A 96 11.40 14.54 10.89
CA LEU A 96 12.05 15.81 11.23
C LEU A 96 11.12 16.81 11.93
N GLY A 97 9.84 16.82 11.58
CA GLY A 97 8.84 17.68 12.21
C GLY A 97 7.74 18.13 11.27
N THR A 98 6.54 18.38 11.80
CA THR A 98 5.34 18.74 11.02
C THR A 98 5.42 20.13 10.38
N GLY A 99 6.26 21.03 10.91
CA GLY A 99 6.39 22.42 10.47
C GLY A 99 7.11 22.61 9.13
N PHE A 100 7.85 21.61 8.65
CA PHE A 100 8.59 21.72 7.38
C PHE A 100 7.69 21.75 6.14
N ARG A 101 6.51 21.12 6.20
CA ARG A 101 5.54 21.06 5.07
C ARG A 101 6.14 20.49 3.77
N VAL A 102 7.05 19.52 3.88
CA VAL A 102 7.71 18.84 2.74
C VAL A 102 7.35 17.34 2.73
N GLY A 103 7.15 16.79 1.53
CA GLY A 103 6.89 15.38 1.25
C GLY A 103 7.08 15.04 -0.22
#